data_AF-A0A1T5BP88-F1
#
_entry.id   AF-A0A1T5BP88-F1
#
_cell.length_a   1.000
_cell.length_b   1.000
_cell.length_c   1.000
_cell.angle_alpha   90.00
_cell.angle_beta   90.00
_cell.angle_gamma   90.00
#
_symmetry.space_group_name_H-M   'P 1'
#
loop_
_entity.id
_entity.type
_entity.pdbx_description
1 polymer ?
#
loop_
_entity_poly.entity_id
_entity_poly.type
_entity_poly.pdbx_seq_one_letter_code
_entity_poly.pdbx_strand_id
1 'polypeptide(L)'
;MERYGRRLKLVDDEVLDIEERGGRVTLGLVNGGRIEADCAVLAVGNLPPHDPPAVADGRLPARIYVGDPWATPFEEGLAPGAPVLVIGTGLTALDVILRLVSHGFDGPIVAMSRRGLRPHRHVENLPRPKPVLAKPAPELSALVRWARRAARTTDWRLVVDSLRPITQMMWASADGPKRARFLRHLRPFWDVHRHRLAPSVADRIDALVASGQLCFEPGKIAKVSATESGAAVEWRPRGSDELKILHVARMINCTGPQGDLLRSSDPLVRRMLAARRIRPNALRLGLDIDREGHVIDGHGRASEHILAIGPMTRGDHWEVVAVPDIRVQVSALARRLVNAHWIAGEEL
;
A
#
# COMPACT_ATOMS: atom_id res chain seq x y z
N MET A 1 -21.01 25.38 5.93
CA MET A 1 -21.85 24.23 6.32
C MET A 1 -23.14 24.08 5.49
N GLU A 2 -23.41 24.93 4.48
CA GLU A 2 -24.73 24.98 3.82
C GLU A 2 -24.82 24.25 2.46
N ARG A 3 -23.72 23.72 1.92
CA ARG A 3 -23.69 23.24 0.52
C ARG A 3 -24.37 21.88 0.28
N TYR A 4 -24.80 21.14 1.31
CA TYR A 4 -25.35 19.77 1.18
C TYR A 4 -26.71 19.52 1.88
N GLY A 5 -27.28 20.52 2.57
CA GLY A 5 -28.54 20.38 3.34
C GLY A 5 -28.46 19.35 4.48
N ARG A 6 -29.61 18.94 5.06
CA ARG A 6 -29.72 17.91 6.13
C ARG A 6 -29.25 16.49 5.73
N ARG A 7 -28.66 16.29 4.55
CA ARG A 7 -28.32 14.98 3.97
C ARG A 7 -26.88 14.53 4.20
N LEU A 8 -26.02 15.39 4.74
CA LEU A 8 -24.64 15.06 5.08
C LEU A 8 -24.28 15.70 6.42
N LYS A 9 -23.84 14.89 7.38
CA LYS A 9 -23.25 15.34 8.64
C LYS A 9 -21.79 14.91 8.65
N LEU A 10 -20.89 15.87 8.74
CA LEU A 10 -19.48 15.61 9.00
C LEU A 10 -19.26 15.66 10.51
N VAL A 11 -18.58 14.65 11.04
CA VAL A 11 -18.23 14.55 12.46
C VAL A 11 -16.71 14.45 12.51
N ASP A 12 -16.08 15.41 13.17
CA ASP A 12 -14.62 15.43 13.37
C ASP A 12 -14.31 14.72 14.69
N ASP A 13 -14.18 13.39 14.60
CA ASP A 13 -13.96 12.51 15.75
C ASP A 13 -13.39 11.16 15.29
N GLU A 14 -12.80 10.41 16.21
CA GLU A 14 -12.25 9.08 15.98
C GLU A 14 -13.23 8.00 16.47
N VAL A 15 -13.58 7.08 15.58
CA VAL A 15 -14.36 5.88 15.94
C VAL A 15 -13.43 4.88 16.60
N LEU A 16 -13.73 4.45 17.82
CA LEU A 16 -12.96 3.44 18.54
C LEU A 16 -13.57 2.04 18.44
N ASP A 17 -14.88 1.94 18.24
CA ASP A 17 -15.56 0.66 18.18
C ASP A 17 -16.81 0.73 17.31
N ILE A 18 -17.16 -0.41 16.71
CA ILE A 18 -18.36 -0.58 15.90
C ILE A 18 -19.02 -1.88 16.31
N GLU A 19 -20.28 -1.81 16.70
CA GLU A 19 -21.10 -2.95 17.10
C GLU A 19 -22.33 -3.05 16.22
N GLU A 20 -22.63 -4.24 15.75
CA GLU A 20 -23.88 -4.57 15.07
C GLU A 20 -24.83 -5.25 16.06
N ARG A 21 -26.00 -4.66 16.28
CA ARG A 21 -27.00 -5.17 17.21
C ARG A 21 -28.40 -4.74 16.81
N GLY A 22 -29.34 -5.71 16.77
CA GLY A 22 -30.76 -5.43 16.55
C GLY A 22 -31.08 -4.78 15.20
N GLY A 23 -30.37 -5.17 14.14
CA GLY A 23 -30.58 -4.63 12.78
C GLY A 23 -30.01 -3.22 12.57
N ARG A 24 -29.12 -2.77 13.46
CA ARG A 24 -28.46 -1.45 13.40
C ARG A 24 -26.99 -1.58 13.77
N VAL A 25 -26.21 -0.56 13.43
CA VAL A 25 -24.83 -0.38 13.88
C VAL A 25 -24.73 0.78 14.84
N THR A 26 -23.91 0.60 15.88
CA THR A 26 -23.54 1.65 16.84
C THR A 26 -22.03 1.89 16.76
N LEU A 27 -21.64 3.14 16.52
CA LEU A 27 -20.26 3.62 16.54
C LEU A 27 -19.97 4.25 17.90
N GLY A 28 -18.90 3.82 18.57
CA GLY A 28 -18.37 4.47 19.77
C GLY A 28 -17.25 5.43 19.41
N LEU A 29 -17.34 6.69 19.85
CA LEU A 29 -16.38 7.75 19.55
C LEU A 29 -15.38 7.97 20.71
N VAL A 30 -14.23 8.59 20.42
CA VAL A 30 -13.20 8.87 21.45
C VAL A 30 -13.70 9.84 22.52
N ASN A 31 -14.60 10.76 22.17
CA ASN A 31 -15.21 11.71 23.11
C ASN A 31 -16.30 11.07 24.00
N GLY A 32 -16.53 9.76 23.89
CA GLY A 32 -17.58 9.03 24.62
C GLY A 32 -18.97 9.08 23.95
N GLY A 33 -19.12 9.84 22.86
CA GLY A 33 -20.32 9.90 22.06
C GLY A 33 -20.62 8.60 21.34
N ARG A 34 -21.88 8.45 20.93
CA ARG A 34 -22.34 7.32 20.12
C ARG A 34 -23.10 7.82 18.89
N ILE A 35 -22.92 7.11 17.78
CA ILE A 35 -23.70 7.31 16.56
C ILE A 35 -24.37 6.00 16.21
N GLU A 36 -25.69 6.03 16.05
CA GLU A 36 -26.46 4.91 15.50
C GLU A 36 -26.69 5.12 14.01
N ALA A 37 -26.60 4.06 13.22
CA ALA A 37 -26.90 4.05 11.80
C ALA A 37 -27.48 2.70 11.35
N ASP A 38 -28.10 2.68 10.18
CA ASP A 38 -28.58 1.44 9.56
C ASP A 38 -27.42 0.61 8.98
N CYS A 39 -26.37 1.27 8.46
CA CYS A 39 -25.17 0.63 7.95
C CYS A 39 -23.91 1.45 8.30
N ALA A 40 -22.76 0.78 8.44
CA ALA A 40 -21.44 1.38 8.57
C ALA A 40 -20.55 0.94 7.40
N VAL A 41 -19.78 1.87 6.84
CA VAL A 41 -18.80 1.57 5.78
C VAL A 41 -17.41 1.96 6.27
N LEU A 42 -16.55 0.96 6.48
CA LEU A 42 -15.15 1.14 6.83
C LEU A 42 -14.38 1.69 5.62
N ALA A 43 -14.01 2.96 5.71
CA ALA A 43 -13.21 3.68 4.71
C ALA A 43 -11.87 4.18 5.31
N VAL A 44 -11.26 3.38 6.19
CA VAL A 44 -10.09 3.76 7.02
C VAL A 44 -8.76 3.89 6.25
N GLY A 45 -8.78 3.71 4.93
CA GLY A 45 -7.61 3.93 4.08
C GLY A 45 -6.52 2.86 4.22
N ASN A 46 -5.26 3.29 4.10
CA ASN A 46 -4.11 2.44 4.29
C ASN A 46 -3.65 2.50 5.76
N LEU A 47 -3.32 1.35 6.33
CA LEU A 47 -2.64 1.31 7.63
C LEU A 47 -1.18 1.83 7.50
N PRO A 48 -0.64 2.48 8.55
CA PRO A 48 0.77 2.92 8.62
C PRO A 48 1.74 1.80 8.27
N PRO A 49 3.00 2.01 7.87
CA PRO A 49 3.98 0.94 7.61
C PRO A 49 4.32 0.09 8.85
N HIS A 50 4.79 -1.14 8.65
CA HIS A 50 5.33 -1.97 9.73
C HIS A 50 6.83 -1.77 9.87
N ASP A 51 7.33 -1.81 11.10
CA ASP A 51 8.77 -1.89 11.32
C ASP A 51 9.33 -3.18 10.72
N PRO A 52 10.47 -3.10 9.99
CA PRO A 52 11.22 -4.28 9.58
C PRO A 52 11.61 -5.10 10.81
N PRO A 53 11.64 -6.45 10.75
CA PRO A 53 12.01 -7.27 11.90
C PRO A 53 13.34 -6.88 12.56
N ALA A 54 14.33 -6.46 11.77
CA ALA A 54 15.63 -6.02 12.28
C ALA A 54 15.60 -4.70 13.08
N VAL A 55 14.48 -3.96 13.03
CA VAL A 55 14.24 -2.72 13.79
C VAL A 55 13.20 -2.94 14.90
N ALA A 56 12.24 -3.84 14.69
CA ALA A 56 11.12 -4.08 15.60
C ALA A 56 11.55 -4.45 17.04
N ASP A 57 12.70 -5.10 17.18
CA ASP A 57 13.23 -5.54 18.49
C ASP A 57 14.05 -4.45 19.20
N GLY A 58 14.45 -3.39 18.50
CA GLY A 58 15.24 -2.29 19.03
C GLY A 58 14.42 -1.01 19.12
N ARG A 59 14.11 -0.54 20.34
CA ARG A 59 13.53 0.80 20.54
C ARG A 59 14.55 1.87 20.16
N LEU A 60 14.69 2.14 18.87
CA LEU A 60 15.53 3.22 18.36
C LEU A 60 14.88 4.56 18.68
N PRO A 61 15.65 5.57 19.13
CA PRO A 61 15.14 6.92 19.32
C PRO A 61 14.52 7.48 18.02
N ALA A 62 13.44 8.25 18.12
CA ALA A 62 12.73 8.83 16.98
C ALA A 62 13.63 9.72 16.09
N ARG A 63 14.68 10.33 16.66
CA ARG A 63 15.69 11.10 15.90
C ARG A 63 16.51 10.24 14.92
N ILE A 64 16.66 8.94 15.25
CA ILE A 64 17.45 7.94 14.50
C ILE A 64 16.54 7.15 13.56
N TYR A 65 15.34 6.76 14.01
CA TYR A 65 14.42 5.94 13.22
C TYR A 65 13.04 6.58 13.11
N VAL A 66 12.62 6.80 11.86
CA VAL A 66 11.27 7.23 11.52
C VAL A 66 10.49 6.05 10.97
N GLY A 67 9.61 5.50 11.80
CA GLY A 67 8.77 4.35 11.48
C GLY A 67 7.67 4.66 10.47
N ASP A 68 7.12 5.88 10.48
CA ASP A 68 6.14 6.35 9.50
C ASP A 68 6.51 7.77 8.99
N PRO A 69 6.93 7.90 7.72
CA PRO A 69 7.34 9.18 7.14
C PRO A 69 6.16 10.16 6.95
N TRP A 70 4.92 9.71 7.05
CA TRP A 70 3.74 10.57 6.88
C TRP A 70 3.25 11.14 8.21
N ALA A 71 3.57 10.49 9.33
CA ALA A 71 3.16 10.91 10.66
C ALA A 71 4.23 11.70 11.42
N THR A 72 5.51 11.57 11.04
CA THR A 72 6.64 12.16 11.78
C THR A 72 7.50 13.01 10.84
N PRO A 73 7.88 14.25 11.22
CA PRO A 73 8.85 15.02 10.46
C PRO A 73 10.20 14.31 10.45
N PHE A 74 10.73 14.04 9.25
CA PHE A 74 11.95 13.26 9.04
C PHE A 74 13.07 14.08 8.40
N GLU A 75 12.80 15.32 8.03
CA GLU A 75 13.72 16.28 7.43
C GLU A 75 14.49 17.10 8.48
N GLU A 76 13.97 17.21 9.71
CA GLU A 76 14.52 18.11 10.74
C GLU A 76 15.68 17.49 11.53
N GLY A 77 16.66 18.31 11.95
CA GLY A 77 17.72 17.87 12.85
C GLY A 77 18.74 16.89 12.24
N LEU A 78 18.86 16.89 10.90
CA LEU A 78 19.96 16.23 10.19
C LEU A 78 21.13 17.21 10.06
N ALA A 79 22.33 16.77 10.43
CA ALA A 79 23.53 17.56 10.18
C ALA A 79 23.85 17.60 8.67
N PRO A 80 24.44 18.69 8.16
CA PRO A 80 24.90 18.76 6.77
C PRO A 80 25.82 17.58 6.42
N GLY A 81 25.63 16.99 5.25
CA GLY A 81 26.42 15.84 4.79
C GLY A 81 26.17 14.51 5.54
N ALA A 82 25.26 14.46 6.52
CA ALA A 82 25.04 13.26 7.32
C ALA A 82 24.33 12.15 6.52
N PRO A 83 24.78 10.88 6.53
CA PRO A 83 24.15 9.83 5.72
C PRO A 83 22.75 9.44 6.19
N VAL A 84 21.82 9.22 5.26
CA VAL A 84 20.45 8.76 5.52
C VAL A 84 20.18 7.44 4.82
N LEU A 85 19.58 6.48 5.53
CA LEU A 85 19.07 5.22 4.98
C LEU A 85 17.55 5.29 4.78
N VAL A 86 17.10 5.13 3.54
CA VAL A 86 15.70 4.95 3.18
C VAL A 86 15.43 3.45 3.00
N ILE A 87 14.56 2.88 3.84
CA ILE A 87 14.25 1.45 3.83
C ILE A 87 13.09 1.21 2.86
N GLY A 88 13.40 0.82 1.64
CA GLY A 88 12.44 0.65 0.56
C GLY A 88 12.90 1.40 -0.69
N THR A 89 12.39 0.98 -1.85
CA THR A 89 12.71 1.59 -3.15
C THR A 89 11.46 1.78 -4.02
N GLY A 90 10.27 1.73 -3.40
CA GLY A 90 8.98 1.98 -4.06
C GLY A 90 8.62 3.47 -4.14
N LEU A 91 7.40 3.79 -4.54
CA LEU A 91 6.95 5.19 -4.69
C LEU A 91 7.12 6.02 -3.40
N THR A 92 6.72 5.48 -2.24
CA THR A 92 6.91 6.16 -0.95
C THR A 92 8.37 6.53 -0.68
N ALA A 93 9.32 5.66 -1.03
CA ALA A 93 10.73 5.94 -0.84
C ALA A 93 11.19 7.12 -1.70
N LEU A 94 10.71 7.20 -2.94
CA LEU A 94 11.06 8.27 -3.86
C LEU A 94 10.42 9.60 -3.43
N ASP A 95 9.19 9.59 -2.92
CA ASP A 95 8.56 10.79 -2.36
C ASP A 95 9.35 11.31 -1.14
N VAL A 96 9.79 10.41 -0.25
CA VAL A 96 10.64 10.75 0.90
C VAL A 96 11.98 11.33 0.46
N ILE A 97 12.64 10.72 -0.53
CA ILE A 97 13.92 11.21 -1.07
C ILE A 97 13.76 12.61 -1.65
N LEU A 98 12.74 12.83 -2.49
CA LEU A 98 12.49 14.12 -3.11
C LEU A 98 12.10 15.18 -2.07
N ARG A 99 11.37 14.79 -1.02
CA ARG A 99 11.05 15.67 0.10
C ARG A 99 12.31 16.08 0.87
N LEU A 100 13.19 15.14 1.22
CA LEU A 100 14.50 15.44 1.84
C LEU A 100 15.27 16.48 1.03
N VAL A 101 15.47 16.23 -0.27
CA VAL A 101 16.24 17.11 -1.14
C VAL A 101 15.55 18.47 -1.30
N SER A 102 14.22 18.51 -1.41
CA SER A 102 13.48 19.78 -1.50
C SER A 102 13.57 20.63 -0.23
N HIS A 103 13.88 20.02 0.92
CA HIS A 103 14.14 20.70 2.19
C HIS A 103 15.64 21.04 2.39
N GLY A 104 16.45 20.94 1.33
CA GLY A 104 17.85 21.37 1.33
C GLY A 104 18.83 20.33 1.86
N PHE A 105 18.41 19.08 2.07
CA PHE A 105 19.32 18.02 2.48
C PHE A 105 20.36 17.71 1.38
N ASP A 106 21.64 17.81 1.74
CA ASP A 106 22.79 17.69 0.84
C ASP A 106 23.62 16.41 1.06
N GLY A 107 23.29 15.64 2.10
CA GLY A 107 24.02 14.43 2.47
C GLY A 107 23.74 13.22 1.57
N PRO A 108 24.53 12.14 1.73
CA PRO A 108 24.35 10.92 0.97
C PRO A 108 23.11 10.14 1.43
N ILE A 109 22.38 9.61 0.46
CA ILE A 109 21.15 8.85 0.64
C ILE A 109 21.36 7.44 0.11
N VAL A 110 21.19 6.46 0.99
CA VAL A 110 21.17 5.04 0.62
C VAL A 110 19.73 4.56 0.62
N ALA A 111 19.19 4.17 -0.52
CA ALA A 111 17.87 3.55 -0.63
C ALA A 111 18.01 2.03 -0.75
N MET A 112 17.57 1.29 0.26
CA MET A 112 17.81 -0.15 0.35
C MET A 112 16.53 -0.96 0.25
N SER A 113 16.51 -1.98 -0.61
CA SER A 113 15.43 -2.97 -0.62
C SER A 113 15.93 -4.35 -1.02
N ARG A 114 15.16 -5.39 -0.70
CA ARG A 114 15.54 -6.81 -0.95
C ARG A 114 16.03 -7.11 -2.37
N ARG A 115 15.54 -6.37 -3.37
CA ARG A 115 15.86 -6.61 -4.79
C ARG A 115 16.50 -5.41 -5.48
N GLY A 116 16.53 -4.23 -4.85
CA GLY A 116 17.00 -2.98 -5.46
C GLY A 116 16.16 -2.53 -6.67
N LEU A 117 14.93 -3.01 -6.81
CA LEU A 117 14.05 -2.64 -7.93
C LEU A 117 13.47 -1.24 -7.68
N ARG A 118 13.48 -0.40 -8.72
CA ARG A 118 12.88 0.94 -8.69
C ARG A 118 11.72 1.05 -9.69
N PRO A 119 10.64 1.78 -9.36
CA PRO A 119 9.61 2.18 -10.30
C PRO A 119 10.18 2.62 -11.65
N HIS A 120 9.66 2.06 -12.74
CA HIS A 120 10.08 2.46 -14.08
C HIS A 120 9.50 3.83 -14.45
N ARG A 121 10.16 4.53 -15.38
CA ARG A 121 9.64 5.79 -15.93
C ARG A 121 8.39 5.57 -16.79
N HIS A 122 7.44 6.47 -16.68
CA HIS A 122 6.33 6.59 -17.61
C HIS A 122 6.83 7.14 -18.96
N VAL A 123 6.10 6.86 -20.02
CA VAL A 123 6.35 7.40 -21.37
C VAL A 123 5.04 7.96 -21.85
N GLU A 124 5.07 9.23 -22.24
CA GLU A 124 3.91 9.92 -22.80
C GLU A 124 3.66 9.47 -24.24
N ASN A 125 2.45 9.71 -24.74
CA ASN A 125 2.07 9.45 -26.14
C ASN A 125 2.09 7.97 -26.59
N LEU A 126 2.03 7.04 -25.65
CA LEU A 126 1.73 5.65 -26.00
C LEU A 126 0.26 5.50 -26.44
N PRO A 127 -0.02 4.67 -27.46
CA PRO A 127 -1.40 4.41 -27.88
C PRO A 127 -2.19 3.74 -26.76
N ARG A 128 -3.52 3.86 -26.81
CA ARG A 128 -4.39 3.18 -25.83
C ARG A 128 -4.14 1.66 -25.91
N PRO A 129 -3.81 0.99 -24.78
CA PRO A 129 -3.56 -0.43 -24.80
C PRO A 129 -4.83 -1.19 -25.17
N LYS A 130 -4.71 -2.20 -26.03
CA LYS A 130 -5.80 -3.13 -26.33
C LYS A 130 -5.88 -4.15 -25.19
N PRO A 131 -6.99 -4.25 -24.46
CA PRO A 131 -7.11 -5.21 -23.36
C PRO A 131 -6.89 -6.64 -23.85
N VAL A 132 -6.11 -7.41 -23.10
CA VAL A 132 -6.01 -8.86 -23.35
C VAL A 132 -7.25 -9.50 -22.74
N LEU A 133 -8.12 -10.04 -23.60
CA LEU A 133 -9.24 -10.88 -23.18
C LEU A 133 -8.78 -12.34 -23.22
N ALA A 134 -8.05 -12.79 -22.20
CA ALA A 134 -7.69 -14.20 -22.07
C ALA A 134 -8.80 -14.96 -21.31
N LYS A 135 -9.46 -15.92 -21.97
CA LYS A 135 -10.32 -16.92 -21.33
C LYS A 135 -9.71 -18.31 -21.54
N PRO A 136 -9.52 -19.16 -20.52
CA PRO A 136 -9.43 -18.88 -19.07
C PRO A 136 -8.06 -18.29 -18.65
N ALA A 137 -7.96 -17.82 -17.40
CA ALA A 137 -6.76 -17.17 -16.88
C ALA A 137 -5.54 -18.13 -16.92
N PRO A 138 -4.49 -17.83 -17.70
CA PRO A 138 -3.33 -18.71 -17.80
C PRO A 138 -2.61 -18.83 -16.45
N GLU A 139 -1.89 -19.94 -16.24
CA GLU A 139 -0.96 -20.06 -15.12
C GLU A 139 -0.02 -18.84 -15.06
N LEU A 140 0.35 -18.39 -13.86
CA LEU A 140 1.20 -17.21 -13.68
C LEU A 140 2.49 -17.26 -14.53
N SER A 141 3.10 -18.45 -14.65
CA SER A 141 4.28 -18.67 -15.48
C SER A 141 4.01 -18.50 -16.98
N ALA A 142 2.84 -18.93 -17.45
CA ALA A 142 2.41 -18.74 -18.83
C ALA A 142 2.12 -17.26 -19.13
N LEU A 143 1.49 -16.54 -18.19
CA LEU A 143 1.27 -15.09 -18.31
C LEU A 143 2.60 -14.32 -18.41
N VAL A 144 3.58 -14.65 -17.57
CA VAL A 144 4.92 -14.03 -17.62
C VAL A 144 5.63 -14.37 -18.94
N ARG A 145 5.56 -15.63 -19.42
CA ARG A 145 6.14 -16.01 -20.72
C ARG A 145 5.49 -15.25 -21.88
N TRP A 146 4.17 -15.13 -21.86
CA TRP A 146 3.43 -14.34 -22.84
C TRP A 146 3.86 -12.87 -22.81
N ALA A 147 3.91 -12.25 -21.63
CA ALA A 147 4.28 -10.85 -21.48
C ALA A 147 5.71 -10.58 -21.99
N ARG A 148 6.65 -11.47 -21.66
CA ARG A 148 8.03 -11.41 -22.16
C ARG A 148 8.11 -11.57 -23.68
N ARG A 149 7.28 -12.42 -24.27
CA ARG A 149 7.22 -12.60 -25.74
C ARG A 149 6.65 -11.37 -26.41
N ALA A 150 5.52 -10.86 -25.93
CA ALA A 150 4.86 -9.67 -26.46
C ALA A 150 5.76 -8.42 -26.37
N ALA A 151 6.51 -8.28 -25.27
CA ALA A 151 7.44 -7.19 -25.07
C ALA A 151 8.64 -7.19 -26.04
N ARG A 152 8.85 -8.23 -26.86
CA ARG A 152 9.87 -8.25 -27.92
C ARG A 152 9.45 -7.48 -29.17
N THR A 153 8.15 -7.32 -29.39
CA THR A 153 7.58 -6.71 -30.60
C THR A 153 6.66 -5.54 -30.30
N THR A 154 6.42 -5.23 -29.03
CA THR A 154 5.55 -4.15 -28.56
C THR A 154 6.17 -3.52 -27.32
N ASP A 155 5.96 -2.22 -27.11
CA ASP A 155 6.41 -1.58 -25.87
C ASP A 155 5.85 -2.33 -24.65
N TRP A 156 6.73 -2.74 -23.75
CA TRP A 156 6.36 -3.52 -22.57
C TRP A 156 5.30 -2.82 -21.70
N ARG A 157 5.25 -1.49 -21.72
CA ARG A 157 4.26 -0.69 -20.99
C ARG A 157 2.85 -0.99 -21.47
N LEU A 158 2.67 -1.06 -22.79
CA LEU A 158 1.39 -1.45 -23.40
C LEU A 158 1.02 -2.88 -23.04
N VAL A 159 2.00 -3.79 -22.98
CA VAL A 159 1.78 -5.18 -22.57
C VAL A 159 1.29 -5.25 -21.13
N VAL A 160 1.94 -4.54 -20.20
CA VAL A 160 1.51 -4.50 -18.79
C VAL A 160 0.14 -3.81 -18.66
N ASP A 161 -0.06 -2.71 -19.37
CA ASP A 161 -1.30 -1.93 -19.28
C ASP A 161 -2.49 -2.68 -19.88
N SER A 162 -2.26 -3.57 -20.85
CA SER A 162 -3.28 -4.46 -21.43
C SER A 162 -3.85 -5.48 -20.45
N LEU A 163 -3.12 -5.80 -19.37
CA LEU A 163 -3.57 -6.73 -18.34
C LEU A 163 -4.46 -6.07 -17.30
N ARG A 164 -4.37 -4.75 -17.13
CA ARG A 164 -5.06 -4.00 -16.06
C ARG A 164 -6.57 -4.27 -16.00
N PRO A 165 -7.32 -4.28 -17.12
CA PRO A 165 -8.77 -4.51 -17.08
C PRO A 165 -9.19 -5.88 -16.56
N ILE A 166 -8.27 -6.86 -16.54
CA ILE A 166 -8.55 -8.24 -16.14
C ILE A 166 -7.86 -8.66 -14.85
N THR A 167 -7.07 -7.80 -14.20
CA THR A 167 -6.30 -8.15 -12.99
C THR A 167 -7.20 -8.61 -11.84
N GLN A 168 -8.29 -7.88 -11.55
CA GLN A 168 -9.24 -8.23 -10.50
C GLN A 168 -9.97 -9.54 -10.79
N MET A 169 -10.38 -9.76 -12.04
CA MET A 169 -10.99 -11.04 -12.47
C MET A 169 -10.01 -12.21 -12.28
N MET A 170 -8.77 -12.05 -12.73
CA MET A 170 -7.73 -13.08 -12.54
C MET A 170 -7.48 -13.34 -11.05
N TRP A 171 -7.40 -12.30 -10.22
CA TRP A 171 -7.22 -12.43 -8.78
C TRP A 171 -8.37 -13.17 -8.12
N ALA A 172 -9.61 -12.78 -8.42
CA ALA A 172 -10.83 -13.42 -7.91
C ALA A 172 -10.87 -14.92 -8.27
N SER A 173 -10.46 -15.28 -9.49
CA SER A 173 -10.40 -16.68 -9.96
C SER A 173 -9.24 -17.51 -9.40
N ALA A 174 -8.23 -16.87 -8.82
CA ALA A 174 -7.04 -17.55 -8.31
C ALA A 174 -7.28 -18.13 -6.90
N ASP A 175 -6.88 -19.38 -6.70
CA ASP A 175 -6.86 -20.00 -5.38
C ASP A 175 -5.78 -19.39 -4.46
N GLY A 176 -5.87 -19.71 -3.17
CA GLY A 176 -4.92 -19.22 -2.15
C GLY A 176 -3.45 -19.47 -2.52
N PRO A 177 -3.04 -20.70 -2.90
CA PRO A 177 -1.68 -20.99 -3.33
C PRO A 177 -1.20 -20.14 -4.52
N LYS A 178 -2.03 -19.92 -5.54
CA LYS A 178 -1.69 -19.10 -6.71
C LYS A 178 -1.53 -17.63 -6.32
N ARG A 179 -2.44 -17.07 -5.52
CA ARG A 179 -2.32 -15.70 -5.00
C ARG A 179 -1.06 -15.52 -4.15
N ALA A 180 -0.77 -16.45 -3.23
CA ALA A 180 0.44 -16.44 -2.42
C ALA A 180 1.72 -16.50 -3.27
N ARG A 181 1.71 -17.34 -4.33
CA ARG A 181 2.82 -17.45 -5.28
C ARG A 181 3.05 -16.15 -6.05
N PHE A 182 1.99 -15.47 -6.48
CA PHE A 182 2.07 -14.14 -7.10
C PHE A 182 2.71 -13.13 -6.14
N LEU A 183 2.21 -13.03 -4.90
CA LEU A 183 2.71 -12.08 -3.91
C LEU A 183 4.19 -12.29 -3.58
N ARG A 184 4.63 -13.56 -3.49
CA ARG A 184 6.02 -13.90 -3.17
C ARG A 184 6.98 -13.61 -4.33
N HIS A 185 6.57 -13.94 -5.55
CA HIS A 185 7.49 -14.02 -6.69
C HIS A 185 7.34 -12.89 -7.71
N LEU A 186 6.10 -12.47 -7.99
CA LEU A 186 5.80 -11.55 -9.09
C LEU A 186 5.47 -10.13 -8.63
N ARG A 187 4.86 -9.96 -7.45
CA ARG A 187 4.47 -8.64 -6.94
C ARG A 187 5.58 -7.58 -7.05
N PRO A 188 6.83 -7.82 -6.61
CA PRO A 188 7.87 -6.79 -6.71
C PRO A 188 8.16 -6.33 -8.15
N PHE A 189 7.99 -7.22 -9.14
CA PHE A 189 8.15 -6.88 -10.55
C PHE A 189 6.89 -6.20 -11.09
N TRP A 190 5.72 -6.71 -10.74
CA TRP A 190 4.44 -6.07 -11.09
C TRP A 190 4.42 -4.61 -10.62
N ASP A 191 4.72 -4.38 -9.34
CA ASP A 191 4.63 -3.07 -8.71
C ASP A 191 5.50 -2.03 -9.44
N VAL A 192 6.77 -2.36 -9.77
CA VAL A 192 7.67 -1.40 -10.46
C VAL A 192 7.34 -1.19 -11.94
N HIS A 193 6.66 -2.13 -12.59
CA HIS A 193 6.20 -1.98 -13.97
C HIS A 193 4.84 -1.28 -14.06
N ARG A 194 4.00 -1.41 -13.02
CA ARG A 194 2.63 -0.87 -12.97
C ARG A 194 2.58 0.54 -12.40
N HIS A 195 3.37 0.82 -11.38
CA HIS A 195 3.43 2.10 -10.69
C HIS A 195 4.67 2.85 -11.16
N ARG A 196 4.48 3.67 -12.20
CA ARG A 196 5.57 4.34 -12.92
C ARG A 196 5.73 5.79 -12.48
N LEU A 197 6.93 6.32 -12.61
CA LEU A 197 7.26 7.72 -12.33
C LEU A 197 6.87 8.62 -13.49
N ALA A 198 6.31 9.79 -13.19
CA ALA A 198 6.22 10.86 -14.18
C ALA A 198 7.62 11.20 -14.72
N PRO A 199 7.77 11.59 -16.00
CA PRO A 199 9.08 11.85 -16.60
C PRO A 199 9.94 12.82 -15.78
N SER A 200 9.38 13.95 -15.35
CA SER A 200 10.07 14.95 -14.53
C SER A 200 10.53 14.44 -13.16
N VAL A 201 9.78 13.52 -12.57
CA VAL A 201 10.16 12.85 -11.31
C VAL A 201 11.32 11.88 -11.55
N ALA A 202 11.26 11.12 -12.63
CA ALA A 202 12.35 10.21 -13.01
C ALA A 202 13.66 10.98 -13.26
N ASP A 203 13.59 12.11 -13.96
CA ASP A 203 14.77 12.93 -14.26
C ASP A 203 15.44 13.47 -12.99
N ARG A 204 14.66 13.90 -12.00
CA ARG A 204 15.19 14.32 -10.68
C ARG A 204 15.89 13.18 -9.95
N ILE A 205 15.30 11.98 -9.94
CA ILE A 205 15.91 10.80 -9.31
C ILE A 205 17.20 10.40 -10.03
N ASP A 206 17.19 10.40 -11.37
CA ASP A 206 18.36 10.04 -12.16
C ASP A 206 19.50 11.06 -11.97
N ALA A 207 19.20 12.36 -11.80
CA ALA A 207 20.18 13.38 -11.46
C ALA A 207 20.82 13.14 -10.07
N LEU A 208 20.02 12.77 -9.07
CA LEU A 208 20.54 12.44 -7.73
C LEU A 208 21.47 11.22 -7.78
N VAL A 209 21.14 10.21 -8.58
CA VAL A 209 22.01 9.05 -8.79
C VAL A 209 23.29 9.45 -9.51
N ALA A 210 23.19 10.24 -10.59
CA ALA A 210 24.34 10.68 -11.37
C ALA A 210 25.32 11.54 -10.54
N SER A 211 24.81 12.37 -9.63
CA SER A 211 25.62 13.17 -8.70
C SER A 211 26.29 12.35 -7.59
N GLY A 212 25.88 11.09 -7.40
CA GLY A 212 26.33 10.26 -6.28
C GLY A 212 25.61 10.53 -4.95
N GLN A 213 24.70 11.51 -4.88
CA GLN A 213 23.94 11.79 -3.67
C GLN A 213 22.98 10.64 -3.31
N LEU A 214 22.43 9.93 -4.30
CA LEU A 214 21.53 8.79 -4.08
C LEU A 214 22.12 7.50 -4.64
N CYS A 215 22.22 6.46 -3.81
CA CYS A 215 22.51 5.10 -4.26
C CYS A 215 21.38 4.12 -3.92
N PHE A 216 21.18 3.12 -4.78
CA PHE A 216 20.20 2.05 -4.57
C PHE A 216 20.92 0.75 -4.26
N GLU A 217 20.69 0.22 -3.06
CA GLU A 217 21.38 -0.99 -2.59
C GLU A 217 20.42 -2.19 -2.53
N PRO A 218 20.62 -3.24 -3.35
CA PRO A 218 19.87 -4.48 -3.22
C PRO A 218 20.41 -5.27 -2.03
N GLY A 219 19.62 -5.44 -0.98
CA GLY A 219 20.07 -6.14 0.22
C GLY A 219 19.01 -6.34 1.29
N LYS A 220 19.39 -7.03 2.36
CA LYS A 220 18.54 -7.24 3.54
C LYS A 220 19.26 -6.72 4.77
N ILE A 221 18.59 -5.85 5.54
CA ILE A 221 19.03 -5.45 6.87
C ILE A 221 18.97 -6.67 7.79
N ALA A 222 20.10 -7.00 8.41
CA ALA A 222 20.25 -8.10 9.34
C ALA A 222 20.04 -7.64 10.78
N LYS A 223 20.66 -6.52 11.15
CA LYS A 223 20.60 -5.96 12.50
C LYS A 223 20.81 -4.44 12.45
N VAL A 224 20.21 -3.75 13.41
CA VAL A 224 20.40 -2.31 13.61
C VAL A 224 20.78 -2.08 15.06
N SER A 225 21.82 -1.29 15.29
CA SER A 225 22.25 -0.87 16.63
C SER A 225 22.35 0.64 16.68
N ALA A 226 21.80 1.26 17.72
CA ALA A 226 21.96 2.70 17.95
C ALA A 226 23.43 3.02 18.25
N THR A 227 23.89 4.17 17.77
CA THR A 227 25.18 4.77 18.12
C THR A 227 24.93 6.18 18.70
N GLU A 228 25.98 6.85 19.17
CA GLU A 228 25.87 8.22 19.68
C GLU A 228 25.32 9.19 18.61
N SER A 229 25.78 9.03 17.37
CA SER A 229 25.47 9.91 16.23
C SER A 229 24.40 9.39 15.27
N GLY A 230 23.82 8.21 15.52
CA GLY A 230 22.91 7.59 14.56
C GLY A 230 22.68 6.09 14.79
N ALA A 231 22.84 5.30 13.74
CA ALA A 231 22.75 3.86 13.75
C ALA A 231 23.87 3.20 12.94
N ALA A 232 24.33 2.05 13.42
CA ALA A 232 25.09 1.07 12.65
C ALA A 232 24.12 0.02 12.10
N VAL A 233 24.04 -0.07 10.78
CA VAL A 233 23.16 -0.97 10.05
C VAL A 233 23.98 -2.11 9.47
N GLU A 234 23.86 -3.29 10.05
CA GLU A 234 24.40 -4.52 9.48
C GLU A 234 23.45 -5.02 8.41
N TRP A 235 23.95 -5.18 7.19
CA TRP A 235 23.13 -5.61 6.06
C TRP A 235 23.89 -6.58 5.16
N ARG A 236 23.14 -7.47 4.51
CA ARG A 236 23.67 -8.42 3.55
C ARG A 236 23.34 -7.97 2.13
N PRO A 237 24.33 -7.61 1.29
CA PRO A 237 24.11 -7.35 -0.12
C PRO A 237 23.52 -8.56 -0.82
N ARG A 238 22.65 -8.31 -1.79
CA ARG A 238 22.03 -9.39 -2.57
C ARG A 238 23.08 -10.10 -3.41
N GLY A 239 23.14 -11.42 -3.30
CA GLY A 239 24.10 -12.25 -4.02
C GLY A 239 25.45 -12.39 -3.32
N SER A 240 25.58 -11.85 -2.10
CA SER A 240 26.71 -12.09 -1.21
C SER A 240 26.22 -12.70 0.11
N ASP A 241 27.07 -13.50 0.75
CA ASP A 241 26.87 -13.97 2.12
C ASP A 241 27.59 -13.11 3.17
N GLU A 242 28.44 -12.18 2.72
CA GLU A 242 29.17 -11.25 3.58
C GLU A 242 28.24 -10.15 4.13
N LEU A 243 28.35 -9.89 5.44
CA LEU A 243 27.69 -8.75 6.08
C LEU A 243 28.55 -7.50 5.90
N LYS A 244 27.89 -6.40 5.54
CA LYS A 244 28.47 -5.05 5.50
C LYS A 244 27.85 -4.20 6.59
N ILE A 245 28.60 -3.21 7.03
CA ILE A 245 28.14 -2.20 7.99
C ILE A 245 27.99 -0.87 7.27
N LEU A 246 26.82 -0.25 7.44
CA LEU A 246 26.54 1.11 7.00
C LEU A 246 26.23 1.98 8.22
N HIS A 247 26.97 3.06 8.40
CA HIS A 247 26.67 4.05 9.43
C HIS A 247 25.79 5.16 8.85
N VAL A 248 24.66 5.43 9.50
CA VAL A 248 23.72 6.49 9.10
C VAL A 248 23.28 7.31 10.29
N ALA A 249 23.02 8.59 10.06
CA ALA A 249 22.44 9.47 11.07
C ALA A 249 20.95 9.19 11.27
N ARG A 250 20.25 8.80 10.19
CA ARG A 250 18.80 8.51 10.22
C ARG A 250 18.40 7.38 9.29
N MET A 251 17.37 6.67 9.71
CA MET A 251 16.70 5.60 9.00
C MET A 251 15.22 5.95 8.84
N ILE A 252 14.69 5.85 7.61
CA ILE A 252 13.30 6.19 7.30
C ILE A 252 12.61 4.97 6.68
N ASN A 253 11.54 4.51 7.31
CA ASN A 253 10.81 3.33 6.85
C ASN A 253 9.87 3.65 5.69
N CYS A 254 10.23 3.19 4.49
CA CYS A 254 9.46 3.35 3.27
C CYS A 254 9.01 1.98 2.71
N THR A 255 8.78 1.00 3.59
CA THR A 255 8.35 -0.36 3.20
C THR A 255 6.90 -0.43 2.68
N GLY A 256 6.20 0.71 2.68
CA GLY A 256 4.85 0.89 2.16
C GLY A 256 3.77 0.56 3.18
N PRO A 257 2.50 0.81 2.83
CA PRO A 257 1.38 0.63 3.75
C PRO A 257 1.18 -0.84 4.14
N GLN A 258 0.75 -1.03 5.39
CA GLN A 258 0.44 -2.34 5.95
C GLN A 258 -0.73 -3.02 5.23
N GLY A 259 -0.84 -4.33 5.46
CA GLY A 259 -2.05 -5.10 5.16
C GLY A 259 -2.37 -6.14 6.23
N ASP A 260 -1.44 -6.40 7.16
CA ASP A 260 -1.66 -7.38 8.21
C ASP A 260 -2.32 -6.72 9.42
N LEU A 261 -3.65 -6.87 9.52
CA LEU A 261 -4.45 -6.28 10.59
C LEU A 261 -3.97 -6.69 11.99
N LEU A 262 -3.39 -7.89 12.11
CA LEU A 262 -2.96 -8.44 13.41
C LEU A 262 -1.77 -7.67 14.00
N ARG A 263 -1.10 -6.86 13.19
CA ARG A 263 0.04 -6.04 13.58
C ARG A 263 -0.32 -4.54 13.60
N SER A 264 -1.60 -4.19 13.44
CA SER A 264 -2.08 -2.81 13.46
C SER A 264 -2.03 -2.24 14.88
N SER A 265 -1.64 -0.97 15.00
CA SER A 265 -1.77 -0.18 16.23
C SER A 265 -3.08 0.63 16.30
N ASP A 266 -3.83 0.68 15.21
CA ASP A 266 -5.08 1.44 15.09
C ASP A 266 -6.12 0.97 16.15
N PRO A 267 -6.65 1.87 16.99
CA PRO A 267 -7.55 1.50 18.08
C PRO A 267 -8.82 0.79 17.62
N LEU A 268 -9.43 1.24 16.52
CA LEU A 268 -10.64 0.64 15.96
C LEU A 268 -10.37 -0.79 15.49
N VAL A 269 -9.34 -0.98 14.66
CA VAL A 269 -8.97 -2.30 14.13
C VAL A 269 -8.67 -3.26 15.28
N ARG A 270 -7.92 -2.82 16.29
CA ARG A 270 -7.58 -3.66 17.46
C ARG A 270 -8.81 -4.08 18.25
N ARG A 271 -9.75 -3.16 18.50
CA ARG A 271 -10.98 -3.44 19.25
C ARG A 271 -11.91 -4.36 18.47
N MET A 272 -12.12 -4.12 17.18
CA MET A 272 -12.94 -5.00 16.34
C MET A 272 -12.33 -6.41 16.18
N LEU A 273 -11.00 -6.53 16.06
CA LEU A 273 -10.32 -7.85 16.06
C LEU A 273 -10.50 -8.57 17.40
N ALA A 274 -10.27 -7.88 18.52
CA ALA A 274 -10.41 -8.46 19.86
C ALA A 274 -11.85 -8.94 20.13
N ALA A 275 -12.83 -8.17 19.66
CA ALA A 275 -14.25 -8.52 19.72
C ALA A 275 -14.70 -9.53 18.65
N ARG A 276 -13.78 -10.02 17.80
CA ARG A 276 -14.06 -10.93 16.67
C ARG A 276 -15.10 -10.40 15.68
N ARG A 277 -15.26 -9.09 15.55
CA ARG A 277 -16.19 -8.43 14.61
C ARG A 277 -15.62 -8.31 13.19
N ILE A 278 -14.31 -8.44 13.07
CA ILE A 278 -13.58 -8.56 11.80
C ILE A 278 -12.54 -9.67 11.91
N ARG A 279 -12.07 -10.17 10.76
CA ARG A 279 -10.87 -11.00 10.67
C ARG A 279 -9.98 -10.55 9.51
N PRO A 280 -8.66 -10.82 9.56
CA PRO A 280 -7.79 -10.60 8.41
C PRO A 280 -8.14 -11.56 7.28
N ASN A 281 -8.04 -11.08 6.04
CA ASN A 281 -8.09 -11.93 4.85
C ASN A 281 -6.99 -13.01 4.92
N ALA A 282 -7.22 -14.16 4.27
CA ALA A 282 -6.31 -15.32 4.29
C ALA A 282 -4.85 -15.00 3.92
N LEU A 283 -4.62 -13.98 3.08
CA LEU A 283 -3.27 -13.55 2.66
C LEU A 283 -2.72 -12.38 3.49
N ARG A 284 -3.44 -11.94 4.54
CA ARG A 284 -3.12 -10.80 5.40
C ARG A 284 -2.94 -9.51 4.59
N LEU A 285 -3.91 -9.25 3.71
CA LEU A 285 -3.95 -8.08 2.82
C LEU A 285 -5.20 -7.23 3.09
N GLY A 286 -5.48 -6.95 4.35
CA GLY A 286 -6.63 -6.19 4.81
C GLY A 286 -7.71 -7.08 5.44
N LEU A 287 -8.94 -6.58 5.42
CA LEU A 287 -10.15 -7.24 5.92
C LEU A 287 -10.51 -8.41 5.02
N ASP A 288 -11.00 -9.48 5.62
CA ASP A 288 -11.74 -10.50 4.89
C ASP A 288 -13.15 -9.98 4.63
N ILE A 289 -13.57 -10.02 3.36
CA ILE A 289 -14.88 -9.54 2.93
C ILE A 289 -15.58 -10.58 2.06
N ASP A 290 -16.91 -10.54 2.03
CA ASP A 290 -17.65 -11.26 1.00
C ASP A 290 -17.57 -10.55 -0.37
N ARG A 291 -18.27 -11.09 -1.37
CA ARG A 291 -18.33 -10.51 -2.74
C ARG A 291 -18.98 -9.13 -2.78
N GLU A 292 -19.72 -8.82 -1.74
CA GLU A 292 -20.50 -7.61 -1.56
C GLU A 292 -19.78 -6.59 -0.66
N GLY A 293 -18.59 -6.91 -0.16
CA GLY A 293 -17.84 -6.01 0.70
C GLY A 293 -18.32 -5.99 2.15
N HIS A 294 -19.22 -6.88 2.57
CA HIS A 294 -19.51 -7.05 3.99
C HIS A 294 -18.30 -7.65 4.67
N VAL A 295 -17.95 -7.15 5.86
CA VAL A 295 -16.83 -7.68 6.63
C VAL A 295 -17.17 -9.06 7.17
N ILE A 296 -16.20 -9.97 7.11
CA ILE A 296 -16.33 -11.28 7.73
C ILE A 296 -15.81 -11.23 9.16
N ASP A 297 -16.62 -11.73 10.09
CA ASP A 297 -16.30 -11.81 11.51
C ASP A 297 -15.31 -12.94 11.82
N GLY A 298 -14.82 -13.00 13.06
CA GLY A 298 -13.88 -14.04 13.52
C GLY A 298 -14.47 -15.46 13.54
N HIS A 299 -15.78 -15.60 13.34
CA HIS A 299 -16.50 -16.88 13.22
C HIS A 299 -16.80 -17.26 11.77
N GLY A 300 -16.42 -16.43 10.79
CA GLY A 300 -16.64 -16.68 9.37
C GLY A 300 -18.02 -16.27 8.86
N ARG A 301 -18.77 -15.45 9.61
CA ARG A 301 -20.07 -14.91 9.20
C ARG A 301 -19.88 -13.52 8.63
N ALA A 302 -20.53 -13.25 7.50
CA ALA A 302 -20.62 -11.89 6.98
C ALA A 302 -21.50 -11.04 7.90
N SER A 303 -21.09 -9.80 8.16
CA SER A 303 -21.94 -8.78 8.77
C SER A 303 -23.08 -8.40 7.83
N GLU A 304 -24.25 -8.07 8.36
CA GLU A 304 -25.38 -7.58 7.55
C GLU A 304 -25.27 -6.06 7.32
N HIS A 305 -24.65 -5.35 8.28
CA HIS A 305 -24.67 -3.89 8.33
C HIS A 305 -23.28 -3.22 8.27
N ILE A 306 -22.18 -3.98 8.35
CA ILE A 306 -20.81 -3.44 8.32
C ILE A 306 -20.13 -3.85 7.01
N LEU A 307 -19.79 -2.86 6.20
CA LEU A 307 -19.09 -3.03 4.92
C LEU A 307 -17.71 -2.39 4.96
N ALA A 308 -16.86 -2.71 3.98
CA ALA A 308 -15.55 -2.09 3.81
C ALA A 308 -15.28 -1.67 2.36
N ILE A 309 -14.52 -0.59 2.20
CA ILE A 309 -14.04 -0.09 0.91
C ILE A 309 -12.57 0.32 0.99
N GLY A 310 -11.97 0.53 -0.18
CA GLY A 310 -10.63 1.06 -0.31
C GLY A 310 -9.53 0.02 -0.05
N PRO A 311 -8.33 0.46 0.33
CA PRO A 311 -7.15 -0.41 0.45
C PRO A 311 -7.31 -1.58 1.43
N MET A 312 -8.24 -1.48 2.38
CA MET A 312 -8.55 -2.54 3.32
C MET A 312 -9.21 -3.75 2.67
N THR A 313 -9.73 -3.64 1.45
CA THR A 313 -10.34 -4.76 0.71
C THR A 313 -9.36 -5.43 -0.27
N ARG A 314 -8.07 -5.09 -0.23
CA ARG A 314 -7.07 -5.50 -1.23
C ARG A 314 -6.85 -7.02 -1.31
N GLY A 315 -7.13 -7.75 -0.23
CA GLY A 315 -7.07 -9.21 -0.18
C GLY A 315 -7.99 -9.88 -1.19
N ASP A 316 -9.15 -9.29 -1.43
CA ASP A 316 -10.18 -9.81 -2.35
C ASP A 316 -10.29 -8.97 -3.63
N HIS A 317 -10.03 -7.66 -3.54
CA HIS A 317 -9.98 -6.75 -4.67
C HIS A 317 -8.56 -6.23 -4.92
N TRP A 318 -7.76 -7.02 -5.65
CA TRP A 318 -6.40 -6.62 -6.02
C TRP A 318 -6.38 -5.26 -6.77
N GLU A 319 -5.33 -4.48 -6.56
CA GLU A 319 -5.17 -3.10 -7.07
C GLU A 319 -6.18 -2.06 -6.58
N VAL A 320 -7.07 -2.35 -5.63
CA VAL A 320 -7.86 -1.30 -4.95
C VAL A 320 -6.96 -0.51 -4.00
N VAL A 321 -6.14 0.35 -4.59
CA VAL A 321 -5.20 1.26 -3.90
C VAL A 321 -5.23 2.66 -4.53
N ALA A 322 -5.62 2.77 -5.80
CA ALA A 322 -5.67 4.02 -6.54
C ALA A 322 -7.10 4.58 -6.60
N VAL A 323 -7.19 5.91 -6.70
CA VAL A 323 -8.47 6.64 -6.75
C VAL A 323 -9.45 6.11 -7.82
N PRO A 324 -9.04 5.76 -9.06
CA PRO A 324 -9.98 5.26 -10.06
C PRO A 324 -10.67 3.96 -9.61
N ASP A 325 -9.93 3.02 -9.04
CA ASP A 325 -10.45 1.73 -8.60
C ASP A 325 -11.36 1.90 -7.38
N ILE A 326 -10.99 2.78 -6.44
CA ILE A 326 -11.81 3.12 -5.27
C ILE A 326 -13.13 3.78 -5.70
N ARG A 327 -13.11 4.68 -6.70
CA ARG A 327 -14.33 5.31 -7.21
C ARG A 327 -15.33 4.31 -7.79
N VAL A 328 -14.84 3.27 -8.49
CA VAL A 328 -15.69 2.20 -9.01
C VAL A 328 -16.35 1.43 -7.86
N GLN A 329 -15.56 1.07 -6.84
CA GLN A 329 -16.07 0.37 -5.65
C GLN A 329 -17.11 1.20 -4.88
N VAL A 330 -16.82 2.49 -4.63
CA VAL A 330 -17.74 3.42 -3.96
C VAL A 330 -19.04 3.57 -4.75
N SER A 331 -18.96 3.71 -6.09
CA SER A 331 -20.16 3.82 -6.93
C SER A 331 -21.02 2.55 -6.86
N ALA A 332 -20.41 1.37 -6.85
CA ALA A 332 -21.15 0.10 -6.75
C ALA A 332 -21.83 -0.04 -5.38
N LEU A 333 -21.12 0.31 -4.30
CA LEU A 333 -21.67 0.27 -2.94
C LEU A 333 -22.81 1.29 -2.75
N ALA A 334 -22.62 2.52 -3.21
CA ALA A 334 -23.64 3.56 -3.09
C ALA A 334 -24.96 3.14 -3.74
N ARG A 335 -24.90 2.55 -4.96
CA ARG A 335 -26.09 2.04 -5.67
C ARG A 335 -26.84 0.99 -4.87
N ARG A 336 -26.12 0.10 -4.19
CA ARG A 336 -26.71 -0.92 -3.33
C ARG A 336 -27.37 -0.33 -2.10
N LEU A 337 -26.69 0.57 -1.39
CA LEU A 337 -27.23 1.16 -0.15
C LEU A 337 -28.52 1.94 -0.39
N VAL A 338 -28.67 2.58 -1.55
CA VAL A 338 -29.89 3.35 -1.88
C VAL A 338 -30.94 2.54 -2.65
N ASN A 339 -30.73 1.22 -2.84
CA ASN A 339 -31.57 0.36 -3.67
C ASN A 339 -31.85 0.92 -5.09
N ALA A 340 -30.93 1.74 -5.63
CA ALA A 340 -31.11 2.35 -6.95
C ALA A 340 -30.62 1.42 -8.05
N HIS A 341 -31.56 0.81 -8.77
CA HIS A 341 -31.32 0.24 -10.09
C HIS A 341 -31.36 1.37 -11.12
N TRP A 342 -30.21 1.97 -11.43
CA TRP A 342 -30.13 2.84 -12.61
C TRP A 342 -29.89 1.96 -13.84
N ILE A 343 -30.88 1.89 -14.74
CA ILE A 343 -30.65 1.40 -16.10
C ILE A 343 -29.80 2.48 -16.77
N ALA A 344 -28.56 2.16 -17.12
CA ALA A 344 -27.78 3.05 -17.97
C ALA A 344 -28.58 3.26 -19.25
N GLY A 345 -29.11 4.48 -19.44
CA GLY A 345 -29.62 4.88 -20.74
C GLY A 345 -28.49 4.73 -21.74
N GLU A 346 -28.77 4.04 -22.84
CA GLU A 346 -27.92 4.03 -24.02
C GLU A 346 -27.70 5.49 -24.44
N GLU A 347 -26.49 5.99 -24.24
CA GLU A 347 -26.00 7.12 -25.02
C GLU A 347 -24.88 6.60 -25.92
N LEU A 348 -25.25 6.54 -27.21
CA LEU A 348 -24.44 6.24 -28.39
C LEU A 348 -23.26 7.19 -28.56
#